data_AF-A0A840G943-F1
#
_entry.id   AF-A0A840G943-F1
#
_cell.length_a   1.000
_cell.length_b   1.000
_cell.length_c   1.000
_cell.angle_alpha   90.00
_cell.angle_beta   90.00
_cell.angle_gamma   90.00
#
_symmetry.space_group_name_H-M   'P 1'
#
loop_
_entity.id
_entity.type
_entity.pdbx_description
1 polymer ?
#
loop_
_entity_poly.entity_id
_entity_poly.type
_entity_poly.pdbx_seq_one_letter_code
_entity_poly.pdbx_strand_id
1 'polypeptide(L)'
;MNRAASEVCTAARRGQLSRVSALNVQDFLRVASASWEVDQAASIDVRSHGSRWPSDGIGVEDICSIPMTSSSSLLFDYLISILPPGLLALTLLLAIPRTLVAARLGVHILFFIFARDAMSPAGFWQLGPGSMRLAAPTPVLFALAGMSAVLFTSVAWLERLTWWRGVRLAASVLYGVLGALVITGVAAALKTALGLSSLPKPDPALLGPILVFALLGNAYEELLFRGMLQQRLRQHMAPMRAVVVAAVLFSLCHVWLAVIVTRVGLPVLVFTLIEGLVAGLVYQRAGLPAAALTHGLAIAALASGLY
;
A
#
# COMPACT_ATOMS: atom_id res chain seq x y z
N MET A 1 14.94 -24.72 23.44
CA MET A 1 14.94 -24.40 21.99
C MET A 1 15.76 -25.36 21.11
N ASN A 2 16.80 -26.06 21.58
CA ASN A 2 17.70 -26.83 20.69
C ASN A 2 17.25 -28.25 20.26
N ARG A 3 16.23 -28.87 20.86
CA ARG A 3 15.81 -30.24 20.47
C ARG A 3 14.92 -30.28 19.22
N ALA A 4 13.92 -29.41 19.13
CA ALA A 4 12.96 -29.41 18.01
C ALA A 4 13.61 -28.98 16.68
N ALA A 5 14.54 -28.01 16.70
CA ALA A 5 15.28 -27.59 15.50
C ALA A 5 16.24 -28.68 15.01
N SER A 6 16.84 -29.46 15.91
CA SER A 6 17.72 -30.58 15.58
C SER A 6 16.96 -31.73 14.92
N GLU A 7 15.73 -32.02 15.36
CA GLU A 7 14.91 -33.10 14.79
C GLU A 7 14.45 -32.79 13.36
N VAL A 8 14.08 -31.54 13.07
CA VAL A 8 13.68 -31.10 11.72
C VAL A 8 14.86 -31.17 10.74
N CYS A 9 16.05 -30.74 11.15
CA CYS A 9 17.25 -30.83 10.30
C CYS A 9 17.69 -32.28 10.04
N THR A 10 17.46 -33.18 11.00
CA THR A 10 17.81 -34.60 10.87
C THR A 10 16.82 -35.34 9.97
N ALA A 11 15.53 -35.00 10.03
CA ALA A 11 14.50 -35.57 9.15
C ALA A 11 14.70 -35.17 7.68
N ALA A 12 15.13 -33.92 7.42
CA ALA A 12 15.43 -33.43 6.08
C ALA A 12 16.60 -34.18 5.40
N ARG A 13 17.61 -34.60 6.18
CA ARG A 13 18.76 -35.38 5.65
C ARG A 13 18.42 -36.84 5.32
N ARG A 14 17.33 -37.39 5.86
CA ARG A 14 16.96 -38.81 5.69
C ARG A 14 15.92 -39.08 4.59
N GLY A 15 15.51 -38.06 3.82
CA GLY A 15 14.55 -38.26 2.73
C GLY A 15 13.15 -38.71 3.17
N GLN A 16 12.80 -38.57 4.45
CA GLN A 16 11.49 -38.94 5.01
C GLN A 16 10.50 -37.76 4.99
N LEU A 17 10.37 -37.08 3.84
CA LEU A 17 9.44 -35.95 3.69
C LEU A 17 7.98 -36.38 3.45
N SER A 18 7.67 -37.67 3.32
CA SER A 18 6.31 -38.16 3.07
C SER A 18 5.40 -38.22 4.31
N ARG A 19 5.85 -37.74 5.48
CA ARG A 19 5.07 -37.69 6.72
C ARG A 19 5.16 -36.35 7.46
N VAL A 20 5.24 -35.22 6.75
CA VAL A 20 4.93 -33.91 7.36
C VAL A 20 3.45 -33.63 7.10
N SER A 21 2.60 -34.26 7.90
CA SER A 21 1.18 -33.94 8.01
C SER A 21 1.01 -32.48 8.46
N ALA A 22 0.24 -31.73 7.66
CA ALA A 22 -0.37 -30.43 7.94
C ALA A 22 0.09 -29.75 9.24
N LEU A 23 1.08 -28.87 9.14
CA LEU A 23 1.22 -27.77 10.10
C LEU A 23 -0.09 -26.96 10.04
N ASN A 24 -0.83 -26.97 11.14
CA ASN A 24 -2.03 -26.16 11.29
C ASN A 24 -1.63 -24.70 11.08
N VAL A 25 -2.43 -23.96 10.30
CA VAL A 25 -2.25 -22.51 10.07
C VAL A 25 -2.10 -21.77 11.41
N GLN A 26 -2.77 -22.24 12.46
CA GLN A 26 -2.63 -21.68 13.81
C GLN A 26 -1.23 -21.86 14.42
N ASP A 27 -0.53 -22.97 14.13
CA ASP A 27 0.82 -23.22 14.62
C ASP A 27 1.83 -22.34 13.87
N PHE A 28 1.64 -22.13 12.57
CA PHE A 28 2.43 -21.17 11.80
C PHE A 28 2.23 -19.73 12.30
N LEU A 29 0.98 -19.33 12.56
CA LEU A 29 0.67 -18.00 13.11
C LEU A 29 1.23 -17.80 14.52
N ARG A 30 1.25 -18.82 15.37
CA ARG A 30 1.87 -18.75 16.70
C ARG A 30 3.40 -18.64 16.65
N VAL A 31 4.05 -19.34 15.72
CA VAL A 31 5.50 -19.23 15.53
C VAL A 31 5.85 -17.84 15.00
N ALA A 32 5.07 -17.31 14.05
CA ALA A 32 5.26 -15.96 13.52
C ALA A 32 5.01 -14.86 14.57
N SER A 33 4.01 -15.02 15.44
CA SER A 33 3.76 -14.07 16.53
C SER A 33 4.83 -14.14 17.63
N ALA A 34 5.34 -15.33 17.94
CA ALA A 34 6.43 -15.48 18.92
C ALA A 34 7.76 -14.91 18.42
N SER A 35 8.07 -15.03 17.13
CA SER A 35 9.26 -14.36 16.55
C SER A 35 9.13 -12.83 16.57
N TRP A 36 7.90 -12.32 16.49
CA TRP A 36 7.62 -10.88 16.52
C TRP A 36 7.87 -10.23 17.89
N GLU A 37 7.49 -10.91 18.99
CA GLU A 37 7.72 -10.41 20.35
C GLU A 37 9.21 -10.37 20.74
N VAL A 38 10.00 -11.32 20.23
CA VAL A 38 11.46 -11.38 20.51
C VAL A 38 12.21 -10.19 19.86
N ASP A 39 11.82 -9.78 18.66
CA ASP A 39 12.43 -8.63 17.98
C ASP A 39 12.01 -7.28 18.61
N GLN A 40 10.80 -7.20 19.19
CA GLN A 40 10.40 -6.02 19.99
C GLN A 40 11.23 -5.89 21.27
N ALA A 41 11.44 -6.99 22.00
CA ALA A 41 12.23 -6.99 23.24
C ALA A 41 13.71 -6.63 23.00
N ALA A 42 14.29 -7.08 21.88
CA ALA A 42 15.68 -6.75 21.51
C ALA A 42 15.86 -5.28 21.07
N SER A 43 14.81 -4.60 20.63
CA SER A 43 14.87 -3.20 20.19
C SER A 43 14.77 -2.15 21.31
N ILE A 44 14.45 -2.58 22.55
CA ILE A 44 14.26 -1.69 23.70
C ILE A 44 15.55 -1.50 24.52
N ASP A 45 16.59 -2.31 24.32
CA ASP A 45 17.82 -2.27 25.13
C ASP A 45 19.01 -1.58 24.44
N VAL A 46 18.77 -0.41 23.86
CA VAL A 46 19.84 0.49 23.37
C VAL A 46 19.60 1.90 23.90
N ARG A 47 20.03 2.15 25.15
CA ARG A 47 20.58 3.45 25.64
C ARG A 47 20.88 3.37 27.14
N SER A 48 22.09 2.93 27.48
CA SER A 48 22.71 3.18 28.79
C SER A 48 24.13 3.71 28.61
N HIS A 49 24.29 4.82 27.90
CA HIS A 49 25.50 5.63 27.96
C HIS A 49 25.16 7.03 28.45
N GLY A 50 25.52 7.27 29.72
CA GLY A 50 25.34 8.53 30.41
C GLY A 50 26.26 9.60 29.84
N SER A 51 25.67 10.59 29.19
CA SER A 51 26.29 11.89 28.94
C SER A 51 25.84 12.86 30.03
N ARG A 52 26.79 13.31 30.83
CA ARG A 52 26.68 14.33 31.87
C ARG A 52 26.31 15.67 31.19
N TRP A 53 25.09 16.15 31.40
CA TRP A 53 24.64 17.46 30.89
C TRP A 53 25.09 18.60 31.82
N PRO A 54 25.52 19.75 31.29
CA PRO A 54 25.77 20.95 32.09
C PRO A 54 24.44 21.54 32.57
N SER A 55 24.37 21.85 33.85
CA SER A 55 23.22 22.47 34.52
C SER A 55 23.27 23.99 34.42
N ASP A 56 23.26 24.52 33.19
CA ASP A 56 23.07 25.95 32.93
C ASP A 56 21.65 26.16 32.40
N GLY A 57 20.88 26.98 33.12
CA GLY A 57 19.44 27.13 32.96
C GLY A 57 19.03 27.62 31.56
N ILE A 58 18.33 26.76 30.82
CA ILE A 58 17.55 27.14 29.65
C ILE A 58 16.30 27.85 30.16
N GLY A 59 16.16 29.14 29.84
CA GLY A 59 14.96 29.91 30.14
C GLY A 59 13.74 29.31 29.46
N VAL A 60 12.60 29.32 30.16
CA VAL A 60 11.31 28.77 29.72
C VAL A 60 10.75 29.50 28.48
N GLU A 61 11.36 30.61 28.06
CA GLU A 61 10.91 31.43 26.92
C GLU A 61 11.39 30.94 25.54
N ASP A 62 12.38 30.04 25.46
CA ASP A 62 12.94 29.58 24.17
C ASP A 62 12.24 28.33 23.56
N ILE A 63 11.22 27.77 24.23
CA ILE A 63 10.52 26.54 23.76
C ILE A 63 9.39 26.86 22.76
N CYS A 64 8.98 28.13 22.63
CA CYS A 64 7.85 28.53 21.78
C CYS A 64 8.20 28.85 20.32
N SER A 65 9.43 28.55 19.87
CA SER A 65 9.90 28.91 18.52
C SER A 65 10.28 27.70 17.68
N ILE A 66 9.58 26.56 17.78
CA ILE A 66 9.73 25.49 16.79
C ILE A 66 9.03 25.99 15.51
N PRO A 67 9.77 26.26 14.41
CA PRO A 67 9.17 26.77 13.19
C PRO A 67 8.19 25.72 12.67
N MET A 68 6.90 26.09 12.58
CA MET A 68 5.92 25.27 11.87
C MET A 68 6.37 25.14 10.42
N THR A 69 6.84 23.96 10.03
CA THR A 69 7.18 23.66 8.64
C THR A 69 5.93 23.88 7.80
N SER A 70 5.97 24.87 6.91
CA SER A 70 4.85 25.20 6.03
C SER A 70 4.46 24.01 5.15
N SER A 71 3.19 23.90 4.76
CA SER A 71 2.74 22.87 3.80
C SER A 71 3.57 22.87 2.51
N SER A 72 4.07 24.04 2.08
CA SER A 72 4.94 24.19 0.93
C SER A 72 6.29 23.48 1.10
N SER A 73 6.89 23.53 2.29
CA SER A 73 8.17 22.85 2.55
C SER A 73 8.00 21.33 2.56
N LEU A 74 6.92 20.82 3.16
CA LEU A 74 6.62 19.38 3.18
C LEU A 74 6.47 18.79 1.77
N LEU A 75 5.70 19.46 0.90
CA LEU A 75 5.52 19.02 -0.48
C LEU A 75 6.82 19.10 -1.28
N PHE A 76 7.61 20.16 -1.07
CA PHE A 76 8.90 20.33 -1.73
C PHE A 76 9.88 19.20 -1.38
N ASP A 77 10.03 18.89 -0.08
CA ASP A 77 10.92 17.82 0.38
C ASP A 77 10.51 16.45 -0.20
N TYR A 78 9.20 16.18 -0.23
CA TYR A 78 8.66 14.99 -0.88
C TYR A 78 9.00 14.96 -2.39
N LEU A 79 8.77 16.05 -3.11
CA LEU A 79 9.07 16.14 -4.55
C LEU A 79 10.55 15.93 -4.84
N ILE A 80 11.44 16.52 -4.05
CA ILE A 80 12.88 16.31 -4.17
C ILE A 80 13.25 14.84 -3.94
N SER A 81 12.60 14.18 -2.97
CA SER A 81 12.86 12.76 -2.67
C SER A 81 12.48 11.82 -3.82
N ILE A 82 11.41 12.12 -4.56
CA ILE A 82 10.91 11.28 -5.67
C ILE A 82 11.47 11.68 -7.04
N LEU A 83 12.12 12.85 -7.16
CA LEU A 83 12.61 13.38 -8.43
C LEU A 83 13.69 12.48 -9.06
N PRO A 84 14.77 12.04 -8.36
CA PRO A 84 15.77 11.17 -8.96
C PRO A 84 15.20 9.85 -9.54
N PRO A 85 14.38 9.06 -8.82
CA PRO A 85 13.77 7.86 -9.40
C PRO A 85 12.76 8.19 -10.50
N GLY A 86 12.07 9.33 -10.44
CA GLY A 86 11.20 9.80 -11.52
C GLY A 86 11.97 10.07 -12.82
N LEU A 87 13.12 10.75 -12.74
CA LEU A 87 14.00 11.00 -13.88
C LEU A 87 14.58 9.71 -14.44
N LEU A 88 14.97 8.77 -13.58
CA LEU A 88 15.44 7.45 -14.00
C LEU A 88 14.33 6.66 -14.70
N ALA A 89 13.12 6.65 -14.14
CA ALA A 89 11.97 5.99 -14.74
C ALA A 89 11.63 6.59 -16.11
N LEU A 90 11.62 7.92 -16.23
CA LEU A 90 11.41 8.59 -17.52
C LEU A 90 12.49 8.22 -18.53
N THR A 91 13.76 8.23 -18.14
CA THR A 91 14.89 7.85 -19.00
C THR A 91 14.74 6.42 -19.50
N LEU A 92 14.41 5.48 -18.61
CA LEU A 92 14.14 4.09 -18.99
C LEU A 92 12.93 3.96 -19.91
N LEU A 93 11.85 4.71 -19.67
CA LEU A 93 10.68 4.71 -20.54
C LEU A 93 10.96 5.34 -21.92
N LEU A 94 11.92 6.24 -22.04
CA LEU A 94 12.35 6.76 -23.34
C LEU A 94 13.28 5.78 -24.07
N ALA A 95 14.12 5.05 -23.33
CA ALA A 95 15.05 4.06 -23.87
C ALA A 95 14.38 2.72 -24.26
N ILE A 96 13.40 2.25 -23.49
CA ILE A 96 12.74 0.96 -23.73
C ILE A 96 11.74 1.10 -24.88
N PRO A 97 11.89 0.32 -25.98
CA PRO A 97 10.97 0.39 -27.11
C PRO A 97 9.55 0.02 -26.69
N ARG A 98 8.55 0.64 -27.32
CA ARG A 98 7.12 0.43 -27.03
C ARG A 98 6.65 -1.01 -27.23
N THR A 99 7.40 -1.82 -27.98
CA THR A 99 7.13 -3.26 -28.17
C THR A 99 7.38 -4.07 -26.88
N LEU A 100 8.27 -3.61 -26.00
CA LEU A 100 8.59 -4.27 -24.72
C LEU A 100 7.67 -3.79 -23.60
N VAL A 101 6.35 -3.93 -23.81
CA VAL A 101 5.30 -3.46 -22.89
C VAL A 101 5.48 -3.97 -21.45
N ALA A 102 5.94 -5.21 -21.26
CA ALA A 102 6.17 -5.77 -19.91
C ALA A 102 7.26 -5.02 -19.14
N ALA A 103 8.37 -4.67 -19.81
CA ALA A 103 9.46 -3.92 -19.19
C ALA A 103 9.01 -2.50 -18.81
N ARG A 104 8.26 -1.83 -19.71
CA ARG A 104 7.70 -0.50 -19.46
C ARG A 104 6.72 -0.51 -18.29
N LEU A 105 5.83 -1.49 -18.23
CA LEU A 105 4.92 -1.70 -17.10
C LEU A 105 5.69 -1.88 -15.78
N GLY A 106 6.77 -2.68 -15.80
CA GLY A 106 7.66 -2.83 -14.65
C GLY A 106 8.22 -1.49 -14.17
N VAL A 107 8.68 -0.62 -15.07
CA VAL A 107 9.18 0.72 -14.72
C VAL A 107 8.09 1.58 -14.07
N HIS A 108 6.88 1.60 -14.63
CA HIS A 108 5.76 2.34 -14.06
C HIS A 108 5.40 1.85 -12.64
N ILE A 109 5.31 0.54 -12.44
CA ILE A 109 5.00 -0.06 -11.13
C ILE A 109 6.11 0.25 -10.12
N LEU A 110 7.39 0.13 -10.50
CA LEU A 110 8.50 0.43 -9.61
C LEU A 110 8.52 1.90 -9.19
N PHE A 111 8.30 2.83 -10.13
CA PHE A 111 8.19 4.25 -9.80
C PHE A 111 7.01 4.53 -8.87
N PHE A 112 5.84 3.93 -9.15
CA PHE A 112 4.67 4.05 -8.29
C PHE A 112 4.95 3.59 -6.85
N ILE A 113 5.56 2.40 -6.69
CA ILE A 113 5.92 1.86 -5.35
C ILE A 113 6.84 2.83 -4.62
N PHE A 114 7.88 3.35 -5.31
CA PHE A 114 8.80 4.30 -4.70
C PHE A 114 8.09 5.59 -4.25
N ALA A 115 7.31 6.21 -5.14
CA ALA A 115 6.63 7.46 -4.84
C ALA A 115 5.61 7.29 -3.71
N ARG A 116 4.83 6.20 -3.75
CA ARG A 116 3.89 5.82 -2.69
C ARG A 116 4.61 5.63 -1.35
N ASP A 117 5.67 4.83 -1.31
CA ASP A 117 6.34 4.49 -0.05
C ASP A 117 7.11 5.68 0.54
N ALA A 118 7.55 6.64 -0.29
CA ALA A 118 8.13 7.92 0.13
C ALA A 118 7.13 8.82 0.89
N MET A 119 5.82 8.56 0.80
CA MET A 119 4.81 9.26 1.61
C MET A 119 4.93 8.95 3.11
N SER A 120 5.45 7.77 3.47
CA SER A 120 5.66 7.37 4.88
C SER A 120 6.70 8.23 5.59
N PRO A 121 7.97 8.33 5.12
CA PRO A 121 8.95 9.21 5.76
C PRO A 121 8.58 10.70 5.65
N ALA A 122 7.78 11.09 4.65
CA ALA A 122 7.22 12.45 4.55
C ALA A 122 6.09 12.73 5.55
N GLY A 123 5.62 11.72 6.29
CA GLY A 123 4.56 11.86 7.29
C GLY A 123 3.18 12.11 6.70
N PHE A 124 2.97 11.84 5.41
CA PHE A 124 1.69 12.10 4.74
C PHE A 124 0.60 11.10 5.11
N TRP A 125 1.00 9.95 5.64
CA TRP A 125 0.09 8.94 6.15
C TRP A 125 0.70 8.16 7.32
N GLN A 126 -0.14 7.39 8.00
CA GLN A 126 0.23 6.51 9.10
C GLN A 126 -0.53 5.20 8.92
N LEU A 127 0.15 4.09 9.16
CA LEU A 127 -0.42 2.75 9.08
C LEU A 127 -0.34 2.10 10.45
N GLY A 128 -1.46 1.54 10.89
CA GLY A 128 -1.57 0.70 12.07
C GLY A 128 -2.08 -0.69 11.70
N PRO A 129 -2.05 -1.66 12.64
CA PRO A 129 -2.46 -3.04 12.38
C PRO A 129 -3.86 -3.19 11.79
N GLY A 130 -4.83 -2.37 12.22
CA GLY A 130 -6.22 -2.44 11.77
C GLY A 130 -6.72 -1.18 11.06
N SER A 131 -5.86 -0.21 10.73
CA SER A 131 -6.31 1.06 10.16
C SER A 131 -5.21 1.81 9.44
N MET A 132 -5.59 2.73 8.57
CA MET A 132 -4.71 3.72 7.95
C MET A 132 -5.24 5.12 8.25
N ARG A 133 -4.37 6.12 8.31
CA ARG A 133 -4.75 7.53 8.42
C ARG A 133 -3.93 8.35 7.46
N LEU A 134 -4.59 9.19 6.66
CA LEU A 134 -3.91 10.26 5.92
C LEU A 134 -3.73 11.45 6.87
N ALA A 135 -2.48 11.88 7.05
CA ALA A 135 -2.08 12.92 8.00
C ALA A 135 -1.57 14.19 7.30
N ALA A 136 -1.41 14.15 5.98
CA ALA A 136 -0.99 15.30 5.19
C ALA A 136 -1.98 16.48 5.31
N PRO A 137 -1.49 17.73 5.33
CA PRO A 137 -2.34 18.91 5.26
C PRO A 137 -3.20 18.93 3.99
N THR A 138 -4.38 19.57 4.06
CA THR A 138 -5.32 19.69 2.93
C THR A 138 -4.68 20.11 1.60
N PRO A 139 -3.81 21.14 1.53
CA PRO A 139 -3.16 21.53 0.28
C PRO A 139 -2.26 20.43 -0.30
N VAL A 140 -1.58 19.67 0.57
CA VAL A 140 -0.71 18.56 0.17
C VAL A 140 -1.55 17.41 -0.39
N LEU A 141 -2.67 17.06 0.27
CA LEU A 141 -3.58 16.03 -0.25
C LEU A 141 -4.11 16.36 -1.65
N PHE A 142 -4.53 17.61 -1.87
CA PHE A 142 -4.97 18.03 -3.20
C PHE A 142 -3.84 18.04 -4.23
N ALA A 143 -2.62 18.44 -3.85
CA ALA A 143 -1.46 18.37 -4.73
C ALA A 143 -1.15 16.92 -5.12
N LEU A 144 -1.14 15.99 -4.16
CA LEU A 144 -0.95 14.55 -4.41
C LEU A 144 -2.06 13.98 -5.31
N ALA A 145 -3.31 14.43 -5.14
CA ALA A 145 -4.43 14.03 -5.99
C ALA A 145 -4.23 14.53 -7.44
N GLY A 146 -3.85 15.80 -7.60
CA GLY A 146 -3.55 16.40 -8.89
C GLY A 146 -2.39 15.70 -9.62
N MET A 147 -1.30 15.40 -8.90
CA MET A 147 -0.18 14.63 -9.44
C MET A 147 -0.59 13.23 -9.89
N SER A 148 -1.42 12.54 -9.10
CA SER A 148 -1.96 11.23 -9.48
C SER A 148 -2.80 11.29 -10.76
N ALA A 149 -3.63 12.33 -10.92
CA ALA A 149 -4.40 12.54 -12.15
C ALA A 149 -3.50 12.84 -13.36
N VAL A 150 -2.44 13.64 -13.19
CA VAL A 150 -1.44 13.89 -14.23
C VAL A 150 -0.70 12.61 -14.61
N LEU A 151 -0.29 11.79 -13.64
CA LEU A 151 0.35 10.50 -13.89
C LEU A 151 -0.59 9.53 -14.61
N PHE A 152 -1.84 9.42 -14.17
CA PHE A 152 -2.86 8.60 -14.84
C PHE A 152 -3.02 8.98 -16.31
N THR A 153 -3.22 10.26 -16.60
CA THR A 153 -3.43 10.75 -17.97
C THR A 153 -2.16 10.63 -18.83
N SER A 154 -0.99 10.93 -18.26
CA SER A 154 0.30 10.83 -18.95
C SER A 154 0.64 9.38 -19.30
N VAL A 155 0.44 8.44 -18.38
CA VAL A 155 0.68 7.00 -18.63
C VAL A 155 -0.32 6.47 -19.64
N ALA A 156 -1.62 6.79 -19.50
CA ALA A 156 -2.63 6.38 -20.45
C ALA A 156 -2.33 6.88 -21.87
N TRP A 157 -1.84 8.12 -22.00
CA TRP A 157 -1.43 8.69 -23.28
C TRP A 157 -0.15 8.02 -23.83
N LEU A 158 0.90 7.93 -23.01
CA LEU A 158 2.20 7.40 -23.39
C LEU A 158 2.12 5.94 -23.87
N GLU A 159 1.29 5.14 -23.19
CA GLU A 159 1.08 3.71 -23.44
C GLU A 159 -0.14 3.45 -24.35
N ARG A 160 -0.81 4.50 -24.85
CA ARG A 160 -1.98 4.43 -25.74
C ARG A 160 -3.13 3.56 -25.19
N LEU A 161 -3.37 3.65 -23.89
CA LEU A 161 -4.40 2.88 -23.20
C LEU A 161 -5.77 3.54 -23.39
N THR A 162 -6.71 2.79 -23.96
CA THR A 162 -8.12 3.21 -24.02
C THR A 162 -8.83 2.77 -22.74
N TRP A 163 -9.04 3.70 -21.82
CA TRP A 163 -9.68 3.40 -20.52
C TRP A 163 -11.19 3.71 -20.47
N TRP A 164 -11.71 4.51 -21.40
CA TRP A 164 -13.11 4.93 -21.43
C TRP A 164 -13.99 4.18 -22.44
N ARG A 165 -13.40 3.44 -23.38
CA ARG A 165 -14.17 2.87 -24.51
C ARG A 165 -15.08 1.75 -24.01
N GLY A 166 -16.39 1.91 -24.23
CA GLY A 166 -17.40 0.93 -23.81
C GLY A 166 -17.78 1.01 -22.32
N VAL A 167 -17.35 2.05 -21.60
CA VAL A 167 -17.72 2.26 -20.20
C VAL A 167 -19.20 2.60 -20.10
N ARG A 168 -19.91 1.83 -19.27
CA ARG A 168 -21.31 2.09 -18.89
C ARG A 168 -21.28 2.75 -17.51
N LEU A 169 -21.33 4.08 -17.46
CA LEU A 169 -21.14 4.85 -16.22
C LEU A 169 -21.98 4.34 -15.04
N ALA A 170 -23.27 4.11 -15.24
CA ALA A 170 -24.16 3.59 -14.20
C ALA A 170 -23.71 2.22 -13.66
N ALA A 171 -23.27 1.32 -14.55
CA ALA A 171 -22.74 0.03 -14.14
C ALA A 171 -21.40 0.20 -13.40
N SER A 172 -20.52 1.09 -13.86
CA SER A 172 -19.25 1.35 -13.19
C SER A 172 -19.42 1.92 -11.80
N VAL A 173 -20.37 2.84 -11.61
CA VAL A 173 -20.73 3.36 -10.28
C VAL A 173 -21.29 2.24 -9.39
N LEU A 174 -22.27 1.48 -9.89
CA LEU A 174 -22.91 0.40 -9.12
C LEU A 174 -21.88 -0.65 -8.68
N TYR A 175 -21.13 -1.23 -9.62
CA TYR A 175 -20.13 -2.25 -9.29
C TYR A 175 -18.97 -1.67 -8.48
N GLY A 176 -18.61 -0.41 -8.73
CA GLY A 176 -17.59 0.30 -7.97
C GLY A 176 -17.93 0.39 -6.48
N VAL A 177 -19.14 0.91 -6.17
CA VAL A 177 -19.66 1.03 -4.81
C VAL A 177 -19.83 -0.34 -4.16
N LEU A 178 -20.42 -1.33 -4.85
CA LEU A 178 -20.59 -2.67 -4.32
C LEU A 178 -19.23 -3.33 -3.98
N GLY A 179 -18.23 -3.18 -4.84
CA GLY A 179 -16.88 -3.68 -4.56
C GLY A 179 -16.26 -3.02 -3.33
N ALA A 180 -16.41 -1.70 -3.19
CA ALA A 180 -15.91 -0.96 -2.04
C ALA A 180 -16.57 -1.41 -0.74
N LEU A 181 -17.89 -1.66 -0.75
CA LEU A 181 -18.63 -2.19 0.39
C LEU A 181 -18.15 -3.60 0.78
N VAL A 182 -17.86 -4.46 -0.20
CA VAL A 182 -17.30 -5.80 0.06
C VAL A 182 -15.94 -5.70 0.72
N ILE A 183 -15.02 -4.89 0.18
CA ILE A 183 -13.68 -4.71 0.77
C ILE A 183 -13.80 -4.17 2.20
N THR A 184 -14.56 -3.08 2.36
CA THR A 184 -14.76 -2.41 3.66
C THR A 184 -15.36 -3.36 4.69
N GLY A 185 -16.39 -4.12 4.31
CA GLY A 185 -17.05 -5.07 5.20
C GLY A 185 -16.13 -6.22 5.62
N VAL A 186 -15.37 -6.80 4.69
CA VAL A 186 -14.42 -7.88 5.00
C VAL A 186 -13.28 -7.35 5.88
N ALA A 187 -12.73 -6.19 5.56
CA ALA A 187 -11.66 -5.58 6.34
C ALA A 187 -12.11 -5.22 7.77
N ALA A 188 -13.30 -4.63 7.93
CA ALA A 188 -13.89 -4.33 9.23
C ALA A 188 -14.17 -5.59 10.06
N ALA A 189 -14.66 -6.66 9.42
CA ALA A 189 -14.89 -7.94 10.07
C ALA A 189 -13.58 -8.58 10.54
N LEU A 190 -12.54 -8.59 9.70
CA LEU A 190 -11.22 -9.11 10.05
C LEU A 190 -10.58 -8.31 11.20
N LYS A 191 -10.65 -6.97 11.12
CA LYS A 191 -10.19 -6.08 12.18
C LYS A 191 -10.84 -6.41 13.52
N THR A 192 -12.16 -6.54 13.53
CA THR A 192 -12.95 -6.86 14.73
C THR A 192 -12.60 -8.25 15.25
N ALA A 193 -12.54 -9.26 14.38
CA ALA A 193 -12.25 -10.64 14.75
C ALA A 193 -10.83 -10.82 15.33
N LEU A 194 -9.87 -10.00 14.88
CA LEU A 194 -8.49 -10.02 15.33
C LEU A 194 -8.20 -9.04 16.47
N GLY A 195 -9.20 -8.27 16.93
CA GLY A 195 -9.03 -7.27 18.00
C GLY A 195 -8.02 -6.16 17.67
N LEU A 196 -7.90 -5.79 16.39
CA LEU A 196 -6.90 -4.81 15.95
C LEU A 196 -7.34 -3.39 16.29
N SER A 197 -6.41 -2.60 16.82
CA SER A 197 -6.67 -1.21 17.19
C SER A 197 -6.81 -0.29 15.96
N SER A 198 -7.57 0.79 16.14
CA SER A 198 -7.68 1.91 15.20
C SER A 198 -6.75 3.05 15.59
N LEU A 199 -6.20 3.72 14.59
CA LEU A 199 -5.68 5.07 14.74
C LEU A 199 -6.83 6.05 15.06
N PRO A 200 -6.55 7.20 15.70
CA PRO A 200 -7.55 8.23 15.92
C PRO A 200 -8.19 8.69 14.60
N LYS A 201 -9.50 8.93 14.62
CA LYS A 201 -10.22 9.46 13.45
C LYS A 201 -9.63 10.81 13.01
N PRO A 202 -9.54 11.09 11.70
CA PRO A 202 -9.11 12.38 11.21
C PRO A 202 -10.15 13.47 11.52
N ASP A 203 -9.70 14.73 11.46
CA ASP A 203 -10.61 15.88 11.48
C ASP A 203 -11.67 15.76 10.37
N PRO A 204 -12.96 15.98 10.64
CA PRO A 204 -14.01 16.00 9.62
C PRO A 204 -13.70 16.88 8.40
N ALA A 205 -12.96 17.97 8.57
CA ALA A 205 -12.53 18.85 7.48
C ALA A 205 -11.60 18.16 6.46
N LEU A 206 -10.92 17.07 6.86
CA LEU A 206 -10.05 16.29 5.99
C LEU A 206 -10.79 15.21 5.20
N LEU A 207 -12.06 14.90 5.51
CA LEU A 207 -12.77 13.81 4.83
C LEU A 207 -12.94 14.05 3.32
N GLY A 208 -13.23 15.28 2.91
CA GLY A 208 -13.29 15.67 1.50
C GLY A 208 -11.95 15.50 0.78
N PRO A 209 -10.86 16.13 1.27
CA PRO A 209 -9.51 15.94 0.73
C PRO A 209 -9.05 14.47 0.69
N ILE A 210 -9.34 13.69 1.74
CA ILE A 210 -9.07 12.25 1.80
C ILE A 210 -9.79 11.52 0.67
N LEU A 211 -11.09 11.77 0.48
CA LEU A 211 -11.87 11.14 -0.57
C LEU A 211 -11.31 11.47 -1.96
N VAL A 212 -10.98 12.74 -2.22
CA VAL A 212 -10.43 13.17 -3.52
C VAL A 212 -9.07 12.52 -3.79
N PHE A 213 -8.17 12.52 -2.79
CA PHE A 213 -6.87 11.86 -2.93
C PHE A 213 -7.02 10.35 -3.12
N ALA A 214 -7.84 9.68 -2.32
CA ALA A 214 -8.06 8.24 -2.42
C ALA A 214 -8.62 7.85 -3.79
N LEU A 215 -9.59 8.59 -4.32
CA LEU A 215 -10.14 8.33 -5.65
C LEU A 215 -9.10 8.50 -6.77
N LEU A 216 -8.33 9.59 -6.76
CA LEU A 216 -7.40 9.90 -7.85
C LEU A 216 -6.08 9.12 -7.74
N GLY A 217 -5.55 8.95 -6.53
CA GLY A 217 -4.38 8.11 -6.25
C GLY A 217 -4.63 6.66 -6.67
N ASN A 218 -5.77 6.10 -6.27
CA ASN A 218 -6.09 4.71 -6.58
C ASN A 218 -6.56 4.55 -8.03
N ALA A 219 -7.08 5.59 -8.69
CA ALA A 219 -7.32 5.53 -10.13
C ALA A 219 -6.01 5.32 -10.91
N TYR A 220 -4.92 6.01 -10.51
CA TYR A 220 -3.60 5.77 -11.09
C TYR A 220 -3.11 4.35 -10.83
N GLU A 221 -3.23 3.86 -9.60
CA GLU A 221 -2.82 2.51 -9.27
C GLU A 221 -3.61 1.44 -10.06
N GLU A 222 -4.94 1.59 -10.16
CA GLU A 222 -5.78 0.65 -10.91
C GLU A 222 -5.51 0.68 -12.42
N LEU A 223 -5.06 1.82 -12.98
CA LEU A 223 -4.59 1.88 -14.36
C LEU A 223 -3.41 0.93 -14.58
N LEU A 224 -2.43 0.94 -13.66
CA LEU A 224 -1.25 0.08 -13.74
C LEU A 224 -1.63 -1.39 -13.54
N PHE A 225 -2.39 -1.70 -12.49
CA PHE A 225 -2.64 -3.09 -12.12
C PHE A 225 -3.76 -3.75 -12.92
N ARG A 226 -4.83 -3.03 -13.28
CA ARG A 226 -5.96 -3.63 -14.03
C ARG A 226 -5.90 -3.27 -15.49
N GLY A 227 -5.69 -1.99 -15.78
CA GLY A 227 -5.59 -1.47 -17.15
C GLY A 227 -4.39 -2.02 -17.92
N MET A 228 -3.28 -2.32 -17.24
CA MET A 228 -2.07 -2.85 -17.90
C MET A 228 -1.75 -4.28 -17.46
N LEU A 229 -1.45 -4.52 -16.18
CA LEU A 229 -0.94 -5.82 -15.71
C LEU A 229 -1.96 -6.95 -15.90
N GLN A 230 -3.16 -6.82 -15.33
CA GLN A 230 -4.20 -7.84 -15.45
C GLN A 230 -4.64 -8.04 -16.90
N GLN A 231 -4.83 -6.95 -17.66
CA GLN A 231 -5.17 -7.02 -19.08
C GLN A 231 -4.12 -7.79 -19.88
N ARG A 232 -2.83 -7.61 -19.59
CA ARG A 232 -1.75 -8.35 -20.23
C ARG A 232 -1.71 -9.82 -19.81
N LEU A 233 -1.85 -10.11 -18.51
CA LEU A 233 -1.90 -11.50 -18.01
C LEU A 233 -3.03 -12.29 -18.71
N ARG A 234 -4.18 -11.67 -18.94
CA ARG A 234 -5.31 -12.28 -19.67
C ARG A 234 -5.00 -12.71 -21.10
N GLN A 235 -3.94 -12.20 -21.73
CA GLN A 235 -3.51 -12.63 -23.06
C GLN A 235 -2.84 -14.01 -23.02
N HIS A 236 -2.39 -14.46 -21.84
CA HIS A 236 -1.60 -15.68 -21.66
C HIS A 236 -2.24 -16.68 -20.70
N MET A 237 -3.31 -16.31 -20.00
CA MET A 237 -4.01 -17.21 -19.07
C MET A 237 -5.50 -16.90 -18.96
N ALA A 238 -6.26 -17.86 -18.43
CA ALA A 238 -7.70 -17.72 -18.20
C ALA A 238 -8.01 -16.47 -17.35
N PRO A 239 -9.15 -15.77 -17.59
CA PRO A 239 -9.45 -14.50 -16.93
C PRO A 239 -9.35 -14.53 -15.40
N MET A 240 -9.88 -15.57 -14.77
CA MET A 240 -9.81 -15.72 -13.30
C MET A 240 -8.38 -15.93 -12.79
N ARG A 241 -7.55 -16.67 -13.52
CA ARG A 241 -6.12 -16.83 -13.16
C ARG A 241 -5.40 -15.49 -13.25
N ALA A 242 -5.71 -14.68 -14.27
CA ALA A 242 -5.13 -13.34 -14.40
C ALA A 242 -5.52 -12.41 -13.24
N VAL A 243 -6.77 -12.48 -12.74
CA VAL A 243 -7.19 -11.73 -11.54
C VAL A 243 -6.37 -12.15 -10.32
N VAL A 244 -6.30 -13.45 -10.05
CA VAL A 244 -5.59 -13.97 -8.87
C VAL A 244 -4.10 -13.59 -8.94
N VAL A 245 -3.45 -13.81 -10.08
CA VAL A 245 -2.03 -13.45 -10.25
C VAL A 245 -1.81 -11.95 -10.12
N ALA A 246 -2.67 -11.11 -10.71
CA ALA A 246 -2.56 -9.66 -10.55
C ALA A 246 -2.77 -9.20 -9.10
N ALA A 247 -3.70 -9.82 -8.36
CA ALA A 247 -3.95 -9.51 -6.96
C ALA A 247 -2.78 -9.95 -6.04
N VAL A 248 -2.19 -11.11 -6.30
CA VAL A 248 -0.99 -11.57 -5.59
C VAL A 248 0.19 -10.64 -5.85
N LEU A 249 0.42 -10.24 -7.11
CA LEU A 249 1.48 -9.28 -7.45
C LEU A 249 1.21 -7.91 -6.83
N PHE A 250 -0.04 -7.46 -6.77
CA PHE A 250 -0.44 -6.24 -6.10
C PHE A 250 -0.10 -6.27 -4.60
N SER A 251 -0.47 -7.35 -3.90
CA SER A 251 -0.10 -7.57 -2.50
C SER A 251 1.43 -7.65 -2.31
N LEU A 252 2.14 -8.31 -3.23
CA LEU A 252 3.61 -8.39 -3.20
C LEU A 252 4.27 -7.00 -3.29
N CYS A 253 3.70 -6.08 -4.08
CA CYS A 253 4.18 -4.70 -4.18
C CYS A 253 4.02 -3.90 -2.88
N HIS A 254 3.31 -4.44 -1.88
CA HIS A 254 3.13 -3.85 -0.56
C HIS A 254 4.02 -4.48 0.52
N VAL A 255 4.85 -5.48 0.19
CA VAL A 255 5.74 -6.14 1.18
C VAL A 255 6.72 -5.16 1.81
N TRP A 256 7.34 -4.28 1.02
CA TRP A 256 8.27 -3.28 1.57
C TRP A 256 7.55 -2.33 2.54
N LEU A 257 6.38 -1.81 2.13
CA LEU A 257 5.53 -0.98 2.98
C LEU A 257 5.16 -1.70 4.28
N ALA A 258 4.72 -2.95 4.19
CA ALA A 258 4.23 -3.75 5.31
C ALA A 258 5.34 -4.12 6.30
N VAL A 259 6.50 -4.58 5.81
CA VAL A 259 7.53 -5.19 6.66
C VAL A 259 8.59 -4.18 7.09
N ILE A 260 8.97 -3.25 6.19
CA ILE A 260 10.11 -2.37 6.43
C ILE A 260 9.65 -0.97 6.83
N VAL A 261 8.78 -0.36 6.02
CA VAL A 261 8.43 1.05 6.20
C VAL A 261 7.52 1.25 7.42
N THR A 262 6.56 0.36 7.62
CA THR A 262 5.51 0.54 8.65
C THR A 262 5.58 -0.50 9.76
N ARG A 263 6.22 -1.65 9.49
CA ARG A 263 6.28 -2.80 10.41
C ARG A 263 4.89 -3.30 10.84
N VAL A 264 3.87 -3.09 10.02
CA VAL A 264 2.52 -3.62 10.29
C VAL A 264 2.44 -5.10 9.92
N GLY A 265 3.18 -5.54 8.91
CA GLY A 265 3.30 -6.95 8.53
C GLY A 265 2.07 -7.52 7.83
N LEU A 266 1.65 -8.71 8.25
CA LEU A 266 0.65 -9.54 7.56
C LEU A 266 -0.70 -8.83 7.31
N PRO A 267 -1.27 -8.02 8.23
CA PRO A 267 -2.54 -7.33 7.99
C PRO A 267 -2.56 -6.50 6.70
N VAL A 268 -1.48 -5.78 6.38
CA VAL A 268 -1.38 -4.99 5.13
C VAL A 268 -1.40 -5.90 3.90
N LEU A 269 -0.70 -7.05 3.95
CA LEU A 269 -0.64 -7.99 2.83
C LEU A 269 -1.99 -8.66 2.58
N VAL A 270 -2.68 -9.06 3.63
CA VAL A 270 -4.02 -9.67 3.54
C VAL A 270 -5.03 -8.66 3.02
N PHE A 271 -5.02 -7.43 3.56
CA PHE A 271 -5.89 -6.36 3.11
C PHE A 271 -5.70 -6.05 1.62
N THR A 272 -4.45 -5.81 1.20
CA THR A 272 -4.13 -5.50 -0.21
C THR A 272 -4.43 -6.67 -1.15
N LEU A 273 -4.30 -7.93 -0.69
CA LEU A 273 -4.73 -9.10 -1.47
C LEU A 273 -6.24 -9.11 -1.70
N ILE A 274 -7.04 -8.83 -0.64
CA ILE A 274 -8.50 -8.75 -0.74
C ILE A 274 -8.89 -7.62 -1.70
N GLU A 275 -8.29 -6.43 -1.56
CA GLU A 275 -8.52 -5.31 -2.47
C GLU A 275 -8.21 -5.68 -3.91
N GLY A 276 -7.04 -6.27 -4.16
CA GLY A 276 -6.61 -6.67 -5.50
C GLY A 276 -7.54 -7.69 -6.14
N LEU A 277 -8.06 -8.64 -5.36
CA LEU A 277 -9.02 -9.65 -5.84
C LEU A 277 -10.36 -9.01 -6.20
N VAL A 278 -10.92 -8.19 -5.30
CA VAL A 278 -12.24 -7.58 -5.51
C VAL A 278 -12.19 -6.55 -6.65
N ALA A 279 -11.19 -5.67 -6.67
CA ALA A 279 -11.00 -4.71 -7.74
C ALA A 279 -10.77 -5.40 -9.10
N GLY A 280 -9.99 -6.50 -9.12
CA GLY A 280 -9.77 -7.29 -10.33
C GLY A 280 -11.02 -7.98 -10.86
N LEU A 281 -11.92 -8.45 -9.98
CA LEU A 281 -13.23 -8.99 -10.33
C LEU A 281 -14.17 -7.90 -10.85
N VAL A 282 -14.23 -6.74 -10.18
CA VAL A 282 -15.03 -5.58 -10.60
C VAL A 282 -14.57 -5.09 -11.97
N TYR A 283 -13.26 -5.01 -12.21
CA TYR A 283 -12.69 -4.64 -13.51
C TYR A 283 -13.19 -5.55 -14.63
N GLN A 284 -13.28 -6.87 -14.42
CA GLN A 284 -13.79 -7.79 -15.43
C GLN A 284 -15.27 -7.53 -15.79
N ARG A 285 -16.06 -7.02 -14.84
CA ARG A 285 -17.51 -6.80 -15.01
C ARG A 285 -17.84 -5.41 -15.55
N ALA A 286 -17.11 -4.38 -15.11
CA ALA A 286 -17.51 -2.98 -15.32
C ALA A 286 -16.36 -2.04 -15.71
N GLY A 287 -15.18 -2.60 -16.01
CA GLY A 287 -14.04 -1.86 -16.55
C GLY A 287 -13.26 -1.05 -15.52
N LEU A 288 -12.31 -0.26 -16.03
CA LEU A 288 -11.34 0.46 -15.20
C LEU A 288 -11.97 1.49 -14.23
N PRO A 289 -12.95 2.32 -14.65
CA PRO A 289 -13.54 3.29 -13.73
C PRO A 289 -14.23 2.64 -12.52
N ALA A 290 -14.82 1.45 -12.71
CA ALA A 290 -15.45 0.71 -11.63
C ALA A 290 -14.41 0.22 -10.62
N ALA A 291 -13.28 -0.33 -11.10
CA ALA A 291 -12.20 -0.79 -10.24
C ALA A 291 -11.53 0.36 -9.48
N ALA A 292 -11.29 1.49 -10.17
CA ALA A 292 -10.81 2.73 -9.54
C ALA A 292 -11.75 3.23 -8.44
N LEU A 293 -13.07 3.19 -8.68
CA LEU A 293 -14.06 3.57 -7.67
C LEU A 293 -14.10 2.58 -6.50
N THR A 294 -14.03 1.27 -6.76
CA THR A 294 -13.96 0.21 -5.74
C THR A 294 -12.78 0.44 -4.80
N HIS A 295 -11.58 0.61 -5.36
CA HIS A 295 -10.36 0.76 -4.60
C HIS A 295 -10.31 2.14 -3.91
N GLY A 296 -10.62 3.22 -4.63
CA GLY A 296 -10.66 4.58 -4.09
C GLY A 296 -11.59 4.75 -2.89
N LEU A 297 -12.83 4.21 -2.98
CA LEU A 297 -13.79 4.30 -1.88
C LEU A 297 -13.41 3.41 -0.68
N ALA A 298 -12.82 2.23 -0.92
CA ALA A 298 -12.35 1.36 0.16
C ALA A 298 -11.22 2.01 0.97
N ILE A 299 -10.24 2.63 0.30
CA ILE A 299 -9.17 3.38 0.96
C ILE A 299 -9.72 4.64 1.64
N ALA A 300 -10.69 5.34 1.04
CA ALA A 300 -11.34 6.47 1.71
C ALA A 300 -12.05 6.04 3.01
N ALA A 301 -12.73 4.89 3.00
CA ALA A 301 -13.35 4.31 4.19
C ALA A 301 -12.32 3.95 5.27
N LEU A 302 -11.22 3.30 4.88
CA LEU A 302 -10.12 2.97 5.80
C LEU A 302 -9.47 4.24 6.38
N ALA A 303 -9.10 5.20 5.53
CA ALA A 303 -8.39 6.42 5.88
C ALA A 303 -9.23 7.42 6.69
N SER A 304 -10.55 7.37 6.56
CA SER A 304 -11.48 8.15 7.37
C SER A 304 -11.73 7.56 8.77
N GLY A 305 -11.19 6.37 9.05
CA GLY A 305 -11.44 5.66 10.31
C GLY A 305 -12.89 5.21 10.44
N LEU A 306 -13.54 4.86 9.33
CA LEU A 306 -14.92 4.34 9.33
C LEU A 306 -15.04 3.05 10.16
N TYR A 307 -14.00 2.22 10.14
CA TYR A 307 -13.89 0.99 10.90
C TYR A 307 -12.54 0.88 11.58
#